data_AF-A0A2G3E9A6-F1
#
_entry.id   AF-A0A2G3E9A6-F1
#
_cell.length_a   1.000
_cell.length_b   1.000
_cell.length_c   1.000
_cell.angle_alpha   90.00
_cell.angle_beta   90.00
_cell.angle_gamma   90.00
#
_symmetry.space_group_name_H-M   'P 1'
#
loop_
_entity.id
_entity.type
_entity.pdbx_description
1 polymer ?
#
loop_
_entity_poly.entity_id
_entity_poly.type
_entity_poly.pdbx_seq_one_letter_code
_entity_poly.pdbx_strand_id
1 'polypeptide(L)'
;MKLKPEEIKRLEKILEPFRNDERTQKMKQFIQHGKITTYEHAESVTKLSYWINKRLHLNADEHVLTVGAFLHDYYLYDWHETDEGNGLHGFSHSRTARRNAVAHFGICKRTQSVIETHMWPLTFTKVPRSREAWIVCLADKWVSTRETLLCR
;
A
#
# COMPACT_ATOMS: atom_id res chain seq x y z
N MET A 1 18.31 -0.47 0.71
CA MET A 1 17.82 -1.15 -0.50
C MET A 1 17.80 -0.15 -1.65
N LYS A 2 18.37 -0.47 -2.82
CA LYS A 2 18.43 0.46 -3.96
C LYS A 2 17.87 -0.19 -5.23
N LEU A 3 16.95 0.51 -5.88
CA LEU A 3 16.47 0.21 -7.23
C LEU A 3 17.49 0.76 -8.25
N LYS A 4 17.61 0.09 -9.40
CA LYS A 4 18.40 0.56 -10.53
C LYS A 4 17.69 1.73 -11.24
N PRO A 5 18.40 2.61 -11.97
CA PRO A 5 17.79 3.77 -12.64
C PRO A 5 16.62 3.38 -13.57
N GLU A 6 16.73 2.29 -14.31
CA GLU A 6 15.68 1.78 -15.18
C GLU A 6 14.46 1.24 -14.40
N GLU A 7 14.71 0.65 -13.22
CA GLU A 7 13.67 0.19 -12.31
C GLU A 7 12.89 1.37 -11.73
N ILE A 8 13.58 2.46 -11.38
CA ILE A 8 12.98 3.71 -10.89
C ILE A 8 12.12 4.34 -11.99
N LYS A 9 12.67 4.52 -13.20
CA LYS A 9 11.94 5.11 -14.32
C LYS A 9 10.67 4.31 -14.67
N ARG A 10 10.75 2.98 -14.59
CA ARG A 10 9.59 2.10 -14.80
C ARG A 10 8.54 2.28 -13.72
N LEU A 11 8.96 2.32 -12.46
CA LEU A 11 8.09 2.53 -11.31
C LEU A 11 7.38 3.88 -11.39
N GLU A 12 8.12 4.94 -11.68
CA GLU A 12 7.59 6.31 -11.86
C GLU A 12 6.56 6.36 -12.97
N LYS A 13 6.83 5.73 -14.12
CA LYS A 13 5.88 5.67 -15.23
C LYS A 13 4.56 4.99 -14.84
N ILE A 14 4.59 3.95 -14.01
CA ILE A 14 3.36 3.28 -13.55
C ILE A 14 2.59 4.17 -12.57
N LEU A 15 3.31 4.87 -11.68
CA LEU A 15 2.71 5.64 -10.59
C LEU A 15 2.31 7.06 -10.96
N GLU A 16 2.82 7.62 -12.06
CA GLU A 16 2.55 8.98 -12.50
C GLU A 16 1.06 9.38 -12.44
N PRO A 17 0.10 8.61 -13.01
CA PRO A 17 -1.31 8.97 -12.95
C PRO A 17 -1.90 8.92 -11.53
N PHE A 18 -1.34 8.11 -10.64
CA PHE A 18 -1.84 7.96 -9.26
C PHE A 18 -1.23 9.00 -8.33
N ARG A 19 0.05 9.32 -8.51
CA ARG A 19 0.75 10.35 -7.73
C ARG A 19 0.23 11.74 -8.04
N ASN A 20 -0.07 12.04 -9.30
CA ASN A 20 -0.52 13.38 -9.69
C ASN A 20 -2.00 13.65 -9.34
N ASP A 21 -2.73 12.64 -8.85
CA ASP A 21 -4.10 12.81 -8.38
C ASP A 21 -4.14 13.58 -7.04
N GLU A 22 -4.96 14.63 -6.97
CA GLU A 22 -5.09 15.48 -5.79
C GLU A 22 -5.52 14.70 -4.55
N ARG A 23 -6.36 13.67 -4.70
CA ARG A 23 -6.87 12.88 -3.57
C ARG A 23 -5.75 11.99 -3.02
N THR A 24 -4.89 11.47 -3.88
CA THR A 24 -3.65 10.81 -3.44
C THR A 24 -2.75 11.79 -2.69
N GLN A 25 -2.61 13.03 -3.17
CA GLN A 25 -1.81 14.03 -2.46
C GLN A 25 -2.36 14.36 -1.06
N LYS A 26 -3.68 14.25 -0.85
CA LYS A 26 -4.29 14.40 0.49
C LYS A 26 -3.79 13.37 1.51
N MET A 27 -3.31 12.19 1.08
CA MET A 27 -2.71 11.20 1.98
C MET A 27 -1.55 11.75 2.82
N LYS A 28 -0.89 12.81 2.35
CA LYS A 28 0.17 13.52 3.10
C LYS A 28 -0.34 14.24 4.35
N GLN A 29 -1.65 14.35 4.53
CA GLN A 29 -2.26 15.02 5.67
C GLN A 29 -2.66 14.05 6.79
N PHE A 30 -2.65 12.75 6.52
CA PHE A 30 -3.09 11.72 7.47
C PHE A 30 -1.88 10.95 7.99
N ILE A 31 -1.77 10.81 9.31
CA ILE A 31 -0.68 10.05 9.93
C ILE A 31 -0.98 8.55 9.85
N GLN A 32 0.07 7.76 9.57
CA GLN A 32 0.01 6.30 9.58
C GLN A 32 0.78 5.71 10.75
N HIS A 33 2.09 5.98 10.84
CA HIS A 33 2.96 5.47 11.92
C HIS A 33 3.88 6.56 12.46
N GLY A 34 3.78 6.87 13.75
CA GLY A 34 4.62 7.90 14.38
C GLY A 34 4.42 9.26 13.70
N LYS A 35 5.43 9.73 12.95
CA LYS A 35 5.36 10.96 12.15
C LYS A 35 5.20 10.73 10.65
N ILE A 36 5.10 9.47 10.23
CA ILE A 36 5.02 9.08 8.82
C ILE A 36 3.58 9.19 8.35
N THR A 37 3.37 9.90 7.25
CA THR A 37 2.05 10.05 6.63
C THR A 37 1.65 8.79 5.86
N THR A 38 0.35 8.60 5.61
CA THR A 38 -0.15 7.48 4.78
C THR A 38 0.46 7.49 3.37
N TYR A 39 0.76 8.67 2.82
CA TYR A 39 1.44 8.80 1.53
C TYR A 39 2.88 8.26 1.57
N GLU A 40 3.65 8.67 2.57
CA GLU A 40 5.04 8.24 2.73
C GLU A 40 5.15 6.74 3.03
N HIS A 41 4.22 6.23 3.84
CA HIS A 41 4.08 4.80 4.09
C HIS A 41 3.83 4.03 2.79
N ALA A 42 2.81 4.42 2.02
CA ALA A 42 2.47 3.80 0.74
C ALA A 42 3.63 3.85 -0.27
N GLU A 43 4.36 4.97 -0.34
CA GLU A 43 5.58 5.10 -1.14
C GLU A 43 6.67 4.12 -0.72
N SER A 44 6.90 3.97 0.59
CA SER A 44 7.90 3.07 1.16
C SER A 44 7.56 1.60 0.89
N VAL A 45 6.30 1.21 1.10
CA VAL A 45 5.79 -0.13 0.79
C VAL A 45 5.88 -0.42 -0.70
N THR A 46 5.55 0.56 -1.56
CA THR A 46 5.62 0.41 -3.01
C THR A 46 7.05 0.17 -3.50
N LYS A 47 8.01 0.98 -3.01
CA LYS A 47 9.43 0.83 -3.35
C LYS A 47 9.98 -0.52 -2.88
N LEU A 48 9.64 -0.92 -1.66
CA LEU A 48 10.07 -2.21 -1.10
C LEU A 48 9.47 -3.38 -1.88
N SER A 49 8.16 -3.35 -2.14
CA SER A 49 7.45 -4.38 -2.90
C SER A 49 8.07 -4.58 -4.28
N TYR A 50 8.31 -3.48 -5.00
CA TYR A 50 8.93 -3.53 -6.32
C TYR A 50 10.36 -4.07 -6.25
N TRP A 51 11.14 -3.65 -5.25
CA TRP A 51 12.50 -4.14 -5.03
C TRP A 51 12.52 -5.65 -4.73
N ILE A 52 11.63 -6.14 -3.86
CA ILE A 52 11.49 -7.57 -3.54
C ILE A 52 11.18 -8.37 -4.80
N ASN A 53 10.19 -7.94 -5.59
CA ASN A 53 9.82 -8.61 -6.83
C ASN A 53 11.01 -8.71 -7.80
N LYS A 54 11.79 -7.63 -7.93
CA LYS A 54 12.95 -7.56 -8.83
C LYS A 54 14.14 -8.37 -8.36
N ARG A 55 14.47 -8.34 -7.07
CA ARG A 55 15.66 -9.00 -6.53
C ARG A 55 15.45 -10.48 -6.28
N LEU A 56 14.23 -10.90 -5.97
CA LEU A 56 13.89 -12.31 -5.77
C LEU A 56 13.31 -12.97 -7.02
N HIS A 57 13.26 -12.26 -8.16
CA HIS A 57 12.76 -12.78 -9.44
C HIS A 57 11.38 -13.44 -9.33
N LEU A 58 10.48 -12.86 -8.52
CA LEU A 58 9.19 -13.46 -8.21
C LEU A 58 8.21 -13.42 -9.39
N ASN A 59 8.54 -12.65 -10.43
CA ASN A 59 7.76 -12.53 -11.66
C ASN A 59 6.28 -12.19 -11.38
N ALA A 60 6.05 -11.32 -10.40
CA ALA A 60 4.73 -10.75 -10.17
C ALA A 60 4.46 -9.65 -11.22
N ASP A 61 3.19 -9.44 -11.55
CA ASP A 61 2.77 -8.40 -12.48
C ASP A 61 3.11 -7.02 -11.90
N GLU A 62 4.05 -6.32 -12.55
CA GLU A 62 4.56 -5.04 -12.07
C GLU A 62 3.47 -4.00 -11.87
N HIS A 63 2.50 -3.93 -12.79
CA HIS A 63 1.45 -2.91 -12.71
C HIS A 63 0.52 -3.22 -11.55
N VAL A 64 0.07 -4.48 -11.41
CA VAL A 64 -0.79 -4.90 -10.30
C VAL A 64 -0.08 -4.72 -8.96
N LEU A 65 1.20 -5.11 -8.87
CA LEU A 65 2.02 -4.99 -7.67
C LEU A 65 2.19 -3.53 -7.26
N THR A 66 2.65 -2.69 -8.18
CA THR A 66 2.96 -1.28 -7.90
C THR A 66 1.72 -0.50 -7.53
N VAL A 67 0.63 -0.63 -8.31
CA VAL A 67 -0.62 0.08 -8.02
C VAL A 67 -1.28 -0.45 -6.75
N GLY A 68 -1.27 -1.77 -6.55
CA GLY A 68 -1.82 -2.39 -5.34
C GLY A 68 -1.07 -1.97 -4.07
N ALA A 69 0.26 -1.90 -4.14
CA ALA A 69 1.09 -1.40 -3.05
C ALA A 69 0.86 0.09 -2.77
N PHE A 70 0.71 0.90 -3.81
CA PHE A 70 0.56 2.35 -3.65
C PHE A 70 -0.81 2.74 -3.09
N LEU A 71 -1.84 1.92 -3.34
CA LEU A 71 -3.22 2.21 -2.93
C LEU A 71 -3.72 1.34 -1.77
N HIS A 72 -2.87 0.53 -1.13
CA HIS A 72 -3.32 -0.40 -0.09
C HIS A 72 -3.98 0.31 1.11
N ASP A 73 -3.48 1.50 1.46
CA ASP A 73 -3.97 2.38 2.52
C ASP A 73 -4.70 3.64 1.99
N TYR A 74 -5.31 3.56 0.80
CA TYR A 74 -6.01 4.69 0.17
C TYR A 74 -7.40 4.98 0.79
N TYR A 75 -7.48 5.09 2.12
CA TYR A 75 -8.75 5.29 2.84
C TYR A 75 -9.17 6.76 3.02
N LEU A 76 -8.22 7.71 2.92
CA LEU A 76 -8.45 9.18 2.83
C LEU A 76 -9.08 9.85 4.06
N TYR A 77 -8.72 9.42 5.26
CA TYR A 77 -9.07 10.09 6.53
C TYR A 77 -7.95 9.86 7.55
N ASP A 78 -7.92 10.61 8.65
CA ASP A 78 -7.03 10.27 9.76
C ASP A 78 -7.72 9.23 10.66
N TRP A 79 -7.12 8.04 10.76
CA TRP A 79 -7.74 6.97 11.52
C TRP A 79 -7.63 7.17 13.03
N HIS A 80 -6.68 7.98 13.50
CA HIS A 80 -6.53 8.31 14.92
C HIS A 80 -7.72 9.13 15.43
N GLU A 81 -8.35 9.91 14.56
CA GLU A 81 -9.55 10.68 14.90
C GLU A 81 -10.82 9.82 14.80
N THR A 82 -10.90 8.94 13.80
CA THR A 82 -12.13 8.17 13.53
C THR A 82 -12.30 6.89 14.34
N ASP A 83 -11.20 6.30 14.85
CA ASP A 83 -11.29 5.00 15.53
C ASP A 83 -11.66 5.16 17.02
N GLU A 84 -11.63 6.37 17.61
CA GLU A 84 -11.88 6.64 19.05
C GLU A 84 -11.18 5.67 20.03
N GLY A 85 -10.15 4.95 19.59
CA GLY A 85 -9.49 3.88 20.35
C GLY A 85 -10.15 2.49 20.29
N ASN A 86 -11.17 2.27 19.44
CA ASN A 86 -11.87 1.00 19.29
C ASN A 86 -11.06 -0.08 18.53
N GLY A 87 -9.97 0.29 17.86
CA GLY A 87 -9.01 -0.65 17.25
C GLY A 87 -9.56 -1.44 16.06
N LEU A 88 -10.67 -1.00 15.47
CA LEU A 88 -11.32 -1.70 14.35
C LEU A 88 -10.80 -1.23 12.98
N HIS A 89 -10.01 -0.16 12.94
CA HIS A 89 -9.43 0.35 11.70
C HIS A 89 -8.67 -0.74 10.92
N GLY A 90 -7.82 -1.52 11.60
CA GLY A 90 -7.03 -2.60 10.99
C GLY A 90 -7.86 -3.69 10.30
N PHE A 91 -9.12 -3.89 10.72
CA PHE A 91 -10.01 -4.90 10.13
C PHE A 91 -10.82 -4.39 8.94
N SER A 92 -10.94 -3.07 8.79
CA SER A 92 -11.92 -2.43 7.89
C SER A 92 -11.28 -1.57 6.80
N HIS A 93 -10.15 -0.92 7.04
CA HIS A 93 -9.59 0.06 6.10
C HIS A 93 -9.26 -0.54 4.74
N SER A 94 -8.82 -1.80 4.68
CA SER A 94 -8.58 -2.51 3.41
C SER A 94 -9.81 -2.50 2.48
N ARG A 95 -11.03 -2.55 3.05
CA ARG A 95 -12.28 -2.46 2.28
C ARG A 95 -12.55 -1.04 1.82
N THR A 96 -12.31 -0.04 2.69
CA THR A 96 -12.47 1.38 2.35
C THR A 96 -11.48 1.81 1.27
N ALA A 97 -10.20 1.47 1.43
CA ALA A 97 -9.14 1.71 0.44
C ALA A 97 -9.49 1.08 -0.91
N ARG A 98 -9.93 -0.19 -0.93
CA ARG A 98 -10.39 -0.85 -2.15
C ARG A 98 -11.55 -0.10 -2.80
N ARG A 99 -12.57 0.28 -2.01
CA ARG A 99 -13.76 1.00 -2.51
C ARG A 99 -13.37 2.35 -3.13
N ASN A 100 -12.53 3.12 -2.44
CA ASN A 100 -12.03 4.40 -2.93
C ASN A 100 -11.21 4.23 -4.20
N ALA A 101 -10.28 3.27 -4.23
CA ALA A 101 -9.43 3.03 -5.39
C ALA A 101 -10.25 2.59 -6.63
N VAL A 102 -11.30 1.79 -6.44
CA VAL A 102 -12.23 1.43 -7.52
C VAL A 102 -13.01 2.66 -8.00
N ALA A 103 -13.56 3.45 -7.07
CA ALA A 103 -14.36 4.61 -7.41
C ALA A 103 -13.55 5.71 -8.11
N HIS A 104 -12.29 5.92 -7.71
CA HIS A 104 -11.47 7.02 -8.17
C HIS A 104 -10.60 6.68 -9.39
N PHE A 105 -10.16 5.42 -9.52
CA PHE A 105 -9.19 5.00 -10.54
C PHE A 105 -9.63 3.80 -11.38
N GLY A 106 -10.77 3.14 -11.08
CA GLY A 106 -11.25 2.02 -11.88
C GLY A 106 -10.31 0.80 -11.89
N ILE A 107 -9.62 0.52 -10.77
CA ILE A 107 -8.61 -0.55 -10.70
C ILE A 107 -9.18 -1.95 -10.98
N CYS A 108 -8.35 -2.82 -11.57
CA CYS A 108 -8.76 -4.18 -11.92
C CYS A 108 -8.91 -5.10 -10.68
N LYS A 109 -9.63 -6.22 -10.84
CA LYS A 109 -9.90 -7.19 -9.75
C LYS A 109 -8.63 -7.73 -9.09
N ARG A 110 -7.53 -7.90 -9.84
CA ARG A 110 -6.24 -8.35 -9.28
C ARG A 110 -5.67 -7.31 -8.31
N THR A 111 -5.64 -6.04 -8.69
CA THR A 111 -5.20 -4.94 -7.82
C THR A 111 -6.12 -4.79 -6.61
N GLN A 112 -7.44 -4.91 -6.79
CA GLN A 112 -8.39 -4.92 -5.67
C GLN A 112 -8.08 -6.02 -4.66
N SER A 113 -7.72 -7.22 -5.13
CA SER A 113 -7.34 -8.33 -4.25
C SER A 113 -6.08 -8.03 -3.45
N VAL A 114 -5.08 -7.37 -4.04
CA VAL A 114 -3.87 -6.94 -3.33
C VAL A 114 -4.25 -6.04 -2.16
N ILE A 115 -5.03 -4.99 -2.42
CA ILE A 115 -5.51 -4.05 -1.41
C ILE A 115 -6.36 -4.75 -0.35
N GLU A 116 -7.25 -5.66 -0.73
CA GLU A 116 -8.17 -6.25 0.24
C GLU A 116 -7.51 -7.24 1.21
N THR A 117 -6.48 -7.96 0.75
CA THR A 117 -5.84 -9.03 1.54
C THR A 117 -4.55 -8.59 2.24
N HIS A 118 -4.09 -7.35 2.05
CA HIS A 118 -2.79 -6.94 2.56
C HIS A 118 -2.71 -7.02 4.09
N MET A 119 -3.83 -6.92 4.82
CA MET A 119 -3.90 -7.04 6.28
C MET A 119 -3.88 -8.47 6.83
N TRP A 120 -3.65 -9.50 6.02
CA TRP A 120 -3.42 -10.83 6.56
C TRP A 120 -2.11 -10.85 7.38
N PRO A 121 -2.01 -11.56 8.53
CA PRO A 121 -2.98 -12.48 9.12
C PRO A 121 -4.02 -11.84 10.06
N LEU A 122 -3.99 -10.51 10.28
CA LEU A 122 -4.98 -9.82 11.12
C LEU A 122 -6.40 -10.07 10.59
N THR A 123 -6.58 -10.00 9.27
CA THR A 123 -7.81 -10.42 8.59
C THR A 123 -7.74 -11.91 8.21
N PHE A 124 -7.89 -12.79 9.20
CA PHE A 124 -7.70 -14.24 9.04
C PHE A 124 -8.46 -14.86 7.84
N THR A 125 -9.65 -14.36 7.52
CA THR A 125 -10.49 -14.85 6.41
C THR A 125 -10.06 -14.35 5.02
N LYS A 126 -9.17 -13.36 4.94
CA LYS A 126 -8.76 -12.69 3.69
C LYS A 126 -7.32 -13.05 3.30
N VAL A 127 -7.08 -14.32 3.02
CA VAL A 127 -5.75 -14.84 2.69
C VAL A 127 -5.27 -14.31 1.33
N PRO A 128 -4.02 -13.82 1.19
CA PRO A 128 -3.44 -13.44 -0.09
C PRO A 128 -3.38 -14.62 -1.07
N ARG A 129 -3.88 -14.42 -2.30
CA ARG A 129 -3.97 -15.48 -3.33
C ARG A 129 -3.06 -15.27 -4.54
N SER A 130 -2.38 -14.13 -4.60
CA SER A 130 -1.49 -13.79 -5.71
C SER A 130 -0.11 -13.42 -5.19
N ARG A 131 0.89 -13.49 -6.08
CA ARG A 131 2.26 -13.11 -5.75
C ARG A 131 2.33 -11.65 -5.32
N GLU A 132 1.61 -10.78 -6.03
CA GLU A 132 1.52 -9.36 -5.71
C GLU A 132 0.97 -9.14 -4.30
N ALA A 133 -0.12 -9.83 -3.96
CA ALA A 133 -0.76 -9.70 -2.66
C ALA A 133 0.16 -10.17 -1.52
N TRP A 134 0.89 -11.28 -1.70
CA TRP A 134 1.89 -11.74 -0.73
C TRP A 134 3.04 -10.76 -0.57
N ILE A 135 3.57 -10.22 -1.68
CA ILE A 135 4.68 -9.27 -1.63
C ILE A 135 4.27 -8.00 -0.89
N VAL A 136 3.12 -7.41 -1.24
CA VAL A 136 2.63 -6.18 -0.60
C VAL A 136 2.34 -6.44 0.87
N CYS A 137 1.67 -7.55 1.21
CA CYS A 137 1.42 -7.94 2.58
C CYS A 137 2.71 -7.97 3.40
N LEU A 138 3.75 -8.67 2.94
CA LEU A 138 5.02 -8.77 3.68
C LEU A 138 5.77 -7.43 3.74
N ALA A 139 5.77 -6.67 2.64
CA ALA A 139 6.43 -5.38 2.56
C ALA A 139 5.80 -4.35 3.51
N ASP A 140 4.47 -4.29 3.57
CA ASP A 140 3.73 -3.47 4.52
C ASP A 140 4.18 -3.77 5.95
N LYS A 141 4.12 -5.02 6.41
CA LYS A 141 4.49 -5.38 7.80
C LYS A 141 5.93 -4.97 8.12
N TRP A 142 6.84 -5.18 7.17
CA TRP A 142 8.24 -4.79 7.36
C TRP A 142 8.40 -3.27 7.51
N VAL A 143 7.76 -2.50 6.63
CA VAL A 143 7.80 -1.03 6.64
C VAL A 143 7.12 -0.50 7.91
N SER A 144 5.91 -0.95 8.20
CA SER A 144 5.12 -0.57 9.38
C SER A 144 5.85 -0.84 10.69
N THR A 145 6.48 -2.00 10.82
CA THR A 145 7.32 -2.34 12.00
C THR A 145 8.47 -1.36 12.13
N ARG A 146 9.17 -1.08 11.03
CA ARG A 146 10.34 -0.20 11.04
C ARG A 146 9.97 1.25 11.35
N GLU A 147 8.91 1.76 10.73
CA GLU A 147 8.41 3.13 10.95
C GLU A 147 7.95 3.30 12.42
N THR A 148 7.20 2.34 12.95
CA THR A 148 6.69 2.39 14.33
C THR A 148 7.82 2.38 15.38
N LEU A 149 8.89 1.61 15.12
CA LEU A 149 10.01 1.48 16.05
C LEU A 149 11.03 2.62 15.93
N LEU A 150 11.26 3.16 14.72
CA LEU A 150 12.38 4.07 14.44
C LEU A 150 11.94 5.51 14.10
N CYS A 151 10.67 5.75 13.78
CA CYS A 151 10.16 7.04 13.30
C CYS A 151 9.05 7.60 14.21
N ARG A 152 9.33 7.67 15.52
CA ARG A 152 8.45 8.24 16.55
C ARG A 152 8.44 9.77 16.56
#